data_AF-A0A6J4HLN2-F1
#
_entry.id   AF-A0A6J4HLN2-F1
#
_cell.length_a   1.000
_cell.length_b   1.000
_cell.length_c   1.000
_cell.angle_alpha   90.00
_cell.angle_beta   90.00
_cell.angle_gamma   90.00
#
_symmetry.space_group_name_H-M   'P 1'
#
loop_
_entity.id
_entity.type
_entity.pdbx_description
1 polymer ?
#
loop_
_entity_poly.entity_id
_entity_poly.type
_entity_poly.pdbx_seq_one_letter_code
_entity_poly.pdbx_strand_id
1 'polypeptide(L)'
;MSTRSWLVTAVTAAVIVAVVLAVSRRPASAPCDAPAEDPLDPRSLQHPLGGPPPSYATEPPTSGPHLPGRLPGGVVTDPLPGPVQVGALEAGQVLLQHRDLTPAERSRLEALAGPLVIVAPNPALPTAVVGSAWRTRLVCREMDDSALSRFIEDHAGRTPQHGG
;
A
#
# COMPACT_ATOMS: atom_id res chain seq x y z
N MET A 1 42.10 -48.67 -10.26
CA MET A 1 40.77 -48.05 -10.10
C MET A 1 40.97 -46.54 -10.02
N SER A 2 40.39 -45.81 -10.98
CA SER A 2 40.88 -44.50 -11.44
C SER A 2 40.31 -43.34 -10.61
N THR A 3 41.19 -42.53 -10.02
CA THR A 3 40.89 -41.28 -9.28
C THR A 3 40.04 -40.27 -10.08
N ARG A 4 40.07 -40.37 -11.42
CA ARG A 4 39.26 -39.57 -12.34
C ARG A 4 37.75 -39.84 -12.21
N SER A 5 37.37 -41.06 -11.85
CA SER A 5 35.95 -41.45 -11.73
C SER A 5 35.29 -40.91 -10.46
N TRP A 6 36.08 -40.58 -9.43
CA TRP A 6 35.59 -40.05 -8.15
C TRP A 6 35.39 -38.54 -8.19
N LEU A 7 36.22 -37.83 -8.95
CA LEU A 7 36.11 -36.38 -9.15
C LEU A 7 34.87 -36.01 -9.98
N VAL A 8 34.56 -36.78 -11.03
CA VAL A 8 33.39 -36.51 -11.90
C VAL A 8 32.06 -36.73 -11.16
N THR A 9 31.97 -37.74 -10.29
CA THR A 9 30.78 -37.99 -9.47
C THR A 9 30.61 -36.96 -8.36
N ALA A 10 31.71 -36.50 -7.74
CA ALA A 10 31.65 -35.46 -6.72
C ALA A 10 31.18 -34.11 -7.31
N VAL A 11 31.65 -33.75 -8.51
CA VAL A 11 31.24 -32.51 -9.20
C VAL A 11 29.76 -32.56 -9.61
N THR A 12 29.30 -33.67 -10.17
CA THR A 12 27.87 -33.82 -10.55
C THR A 12 26.95 -33.81 -9.34
N ALA A 13 27.31 -34.49 -8.24
CA ALA A 13 26.55 -34.44 -7.01
C ALA A 13 26.47 -33.01 -6.42
N ALA A 14 27.58 -32.27 -6.43
CA ALA A 14 27.61 -30.88 -5.96
C ALA A 14 26.76 -29.94 -6.82
N VAL A 15 26.77 -30.10 -8.15
CA VAL A 15 25.93 -29.32 -9.07
C VAL A 15 24.45 -29.63 -8.87
N ILE A 16 24.08 -30.91 -8.70
CA ILE A 16 22.69 -31.30 -8.44
C ILE A 16 22.22 -30.72 -7.11
N VAL A 17 23.02 -30.80 -6.05
CA VAL A 17 22.68 -30.21 -4.74
C VAL A 17 22.55 -28.69 -4.84
N ALA A 18 23.45 -28.00 -5.56
CA ALA A 18 23.36 -26.56 -5.76
C ALA A 18 22.10 -26.14 -6.53
N VAL A 19 21.72 -26.89 -7.57
CA VAL A 19 20.49 -26.64 -8.35
C VAL A 19 19.24 -26.91 -7.50
N VAL A 20 19.21 -28.00 -6.74
CA VAL A 20 18.11 -28.32 -5.82
C VAL A 20 17.97 -27.24 -4.75
N LEU A 21 19.08 -26.77 -4.16
CA LEU A 21 19.06 -25.69 -3.18
C LEU A 21 18.64 -24.34 -3.79
N ALA A 22 19.01 -24.04 -5.04
CA ALA A 22 18.57 -22.83 -5.73
C ALA A 22 17.07 -22.86 -6.07
N VAL A 23 16.54 -24.01 -6.50
CA VAL A 23 15.11 -24.21 -6.83
C VAL A 23 14.24 -24.30 -5.57
N SER A 24 14.80 -24.74 -4.44
CA SER A 24 14.07 -24.87 -3.17
C SER A 24 13.94 -23.56 -2.38
N ARG A 25 14.63 -22.49 -2.79
CA ARG A 25 14.44 -21.16 -2.20
C ARG A 25 13.09 -20.62 -2.63
N ARG A 26 12.07 -20.83 -1.79
CA ARG A 26 10.82 -20.09 -1.91
C ARG A 26 11.16 -18.60 -1.78
N PRO A 27 10.77 -17.75 -2.74
CA PRO A 27 10.93 -16.31 -2.56
C PRO A 27 10.19 -15.94 -1.26
N ALA A 28 10.85 -15.14 -0.43
CA ALA A 28 10.16 -14.52 0.70
C ALA A 28 8.95 -13.77 0.15
N SER A 29 7.79 -13.90 0.80
CA SER A 29 6.61 -13.11 0.45
C SER A 29 6.97 -11.63 0.54
N ALA A 30 6.75 -10.86 -0.53
CA ALA A 30 7.02 -9.42 -0.55
C ALA A 30 6.29 -8.72 0.62
N PRO A 31 6.84 -7.66 1.23
CA PRO A 31 6.19 -6.96 2.35
C PRO A 31 4.80 -6.41 2.00
N CYS A 32 4.61 -5.98 0.74
CA CYS A 32 3.34 -5.52 0.20
C CYS A 32 2.81 -6.47 -0.87
N ASP A 33 1.48 -6.56 -0.94
CA ASP A 33 0.79 -7.19 -2.05
C ASP A 33 0.84 -6.27 -3.30
N ALA A 34 0.44 -6.78 -4.46
CA ALA A 34 0.27 -5.93 -5.63
C ALA A 34 -0.88 -4.92 -5.38
N PRO A 35 -0.79 -3.67 -5.91
CA PRO A 35 -1.92 -2.75 -5.88
C PRO A 35 -3.18 -3.39 -6.47
N ALA A 36 -4.31 -3.21 -5.79
CA ALA A 36 -5.59 -3.77 -6.18
C ALA A 36 -6.61 -2.65 -6.40
N GLU A 37 -7.36 -2.74 -7.51
CA GLU A 37 -8.52 -1.89 -7.73
C GLU A 37 -9.72 -2.36 -6.90
N ASP A 38 -10.40 -1.40 -6.30
CA ASP A 38 -11.65 -1.59 -5.57
C ASP A 38 -12.87 -1.28 -6.44
N PRO A 39 -14.01 -1.93 -6.18
CA PRO A 39 -15.28 -1.53 -6.77
C PRO A 39 -15.62 -0.07 -6.43
N LEU A 40 -16.10 0.68 -7.42
CA LEU A 40 -16.66 2.01 -7.18
C LEU A 40 -17.93 1.89 -6.32
N ASP A 41 -17.96 2.57 -5.18
CA ASP A 41 -19.20 2.75 -4.44
C ASP A 41 -20.15 3.64 -5.26
N PRO A 42 -21.36 3.16 -5.64
CA PRO A 42 -22.29 3.92 -6.47
C PRO A 42 -22.80 5.20 -5.81
N ARG A 43 -22.58 5.37 -4.50
CA ARG A 43 -22.92 6.57 -3.74
C ARG A 43 -21.81 7.62 -3.75
N SER A 44 -20.78 7.46 -4.58
CA SER A 44 -19.65 8.41 -4.66
C SER A 44 -20.05 9.84 -5.00
N LEU A 45 -21.22 10.07 -5.59
CA LEU A 45 -21.73 11.42 -5.87
C LEU A 45 -22.43 12.09 -4.67
N GLN A 46 -22.52 11.40 -3.52
CA GLN A 46 -23.16 11.93 -2.31
C GLN A 46 -22.16 12.76 -1.49
N HIS A 47 -22.53 14.01 -1.20
CA HIS A 47 -21.73 14.92 -0.38
C HIS A 47 -22.46 15.26 0.93
N PRO A 48 -22.37 14.41 1.98
CA PRO A 48 -23.12 14.61 3.21
C PRO A 48 -22.60 15.84 3.97
N LEU A 49 -23.49 16.79 4.27
CA LEU A 49 -23.17 18.00 5.07
C LEU A 49 -23.46 17.83 6.58
N GLY A 50 -23.79 16.62 7.02
CA GLY A 50 -24.14 16.27 8.39
C GLY A 50 -24.81 14.90 8.48
N GLY A 51 -25.18 14.49 9.69
CA GLY A 51 -25.78 13.18 9.97
C GLY A 51 -24.78 12.11 10.44
N PRO A 52 -25.22 10.85 10.59
CA PRO A 52 -24.34 9.77 11.00
C PRO A 52 -23.26 9.52 9.94
N PRO A 53 -22.04 9.10 10.34
CA PRO A 53 -20.99 8.75 9.39
C PRO A 53 -21.47 7.68 8.40
N PRO A 54 -21.19 7.83 7.09
CA PRO A 54 -21.53 6.81 6.11
C PRO A 54 -20.69 5.54 6.34
N SER A 55 -21.25 4.40 5.97
CA SER A 55 -20.51 3.15 5.84
C SER A 55 -19.82 3.08 4.47
N TYR A 56 -18.71 2.35 4.41
CA TYR A 56 -17.94 2.11 3.19
C TYR A 56 -17.79 0.62 2.92
N ALA A 57 -17.65 0.24 1.64
CA ALA A 57 -17.41 -1.15 1.24
C ALA A 57 -15.98 -1.63 1.54
N THR A 58 -15.10 -0.69 1.87
CA THR A 58 -13.65 -0.86 1.95
C THR A 58 -13.11 -0.17 3.19
N GLU A 59 -12.07 -0.74 3.80
CA GLU A 59 -11.34 -0.15 4.92
C GLU A 59 -9.83 -0.20 4.65
N PRO A 60 -9.15 0.94 4.49
CA PRO A 60 -9.69 2.31 4.42
C PRO A 60 -10.63 2.54 3.23
N PRO A 61 -11.49 3.57 3.29
CA PRO A 61 -12.41 3.87 2.21
C PRO A 61 -11.68 4.44 0.98
N THR A 62 -11.92 3.85 -0.19
CA THR A 62 -11.32 4.30 -1.47
C THR A 62 -12.30 4.98 -2.43
N SER A 63 -13.60 4.91 -2.14
CA SER A 63 -14.69 5.62 -2.82
C SER A 63 -15.93 5.67 -1.91
N GLY A 64 -16.98 6.40 -2.32
CA GLY A 64 -18.24 6.52 -1.56
C GLY A 64 -18.59 7.96 -1.15
N PRO A 65 -19.62 8.13 -0.29
CA PRO A 65 -20.07 9.46 0.14
C PRO A 65 -18.96 10.23 0.84
N HIS A 66 -18.72 11.48 0.47
CA HIS A 66 -17.52 12.19 0.93
C HIS A 66 -17.68 13.70 1.00
N LEU A 67 -16.75 14.38 1.66
CA LEU A 67 -16.71 15.85 1.69
C LEU A 67 -15.84 16.33 0.54
N PRO A 68 -16.31 17.26 -0.31
CA PRO A 68 -15.51 17.74 -1.43
C PRO A 68 -14.32 18.56 -0.90
N GLY A 69 -13.14 18.34 -1.47
CA GLY A 69 -11.98 19.19 -1.21
C GLY A 69 -10.67 18.42 -1.10
N ARG A 70 -9.61 19.14 -1.45
CA ARG A 70 -8.22 18.72 -1.25
C ARG A 70 -7.75 19.15 0.15
N LEU A 71 -7.05 18.27 0.84
CA LEU A 71 -6.33 18.60 2.08
C LEU A 71 -4.94 19.20 1.77
N PRO A 72 -4.31 19.92 2.70
CA PRO A 72 -2.97 20.47 2.50
C PRO A 72 -1.86 19.45 2.17
N GLY A 73 -2.09 18.15 2.43
CA GLY A 73 -1.03 17.14 2.36
C GLY A 73 -0.23 17.07 3.67
N GLY A 74 0.80 16.23 3.71
CA GLY A 74 1.73 16.15 4.84
C GLY A 74 1.33 15.15 5.93
N VAL A 75 1.95 15.27 7.10
CA VAL A 75 1.73 14.38 8.24
C VAL A 75 0.55 14.88 9.07
N VAL A 76 -0.37 13.98 9.40
CA VAL A 76 -1.51 14.22 10.28
C VAL A 76 -1.38 13.32 11.50
N THR A 77 -1.56 13.88 12.69
CA THR A 77 -1.37 13.15 13.97
C THR A 77 -2.60 12.37 14.42
N ASP A 78 -3.77 12.65 13.84
CA ASP A 78 -5.05 12.04 14.20
C ASP A 78 -5.65 11.24 13.03
N PRO A 79 -6.45 10.20 13.30
CA PRO A 79 -7.17 9.48 12.26
C PRO A 79 -8.12 10.39 11.48
N LEU A 80 -8.11 10.25 10.16
CA LEU A 80 -8.98 11.03 9.27
C LEU A 80 -10.39 10.41 9.21
N PRO A 81 -11.47 11.22 9.30
CA PRO A 81 -12.82 10.72 9.06
C PRO A 81 -12.99 10.20 7.62
N GLY A 82 -13.74 9.11 7.43
CA GLY A 82 -13.93 8.51 6.11
C GLY A 82 -14.34 9.50 5.00
N PRO A 83 -15.31 10.41 5.22
CA PRO A 83 -15.70 11.38 4.20
C PRO A 83 -14.57 12.33 3.78
N VAL A 84 -13.65 12.63 4.70
CA VAL A 84 -12.48 13.46 4.44
C VAL A 84 -11.43 12.68 3.66
N GLN A 85 -11.23 11.41 4.01
CA GLN A 85 -10.31 10.52 3.28
C GLN A 85 -10.73 10.43 1.81
N VAL A 86 -11.99 10.04 1.55
CA VAL A 86 -12.48 9.84 0.17
C VAL A 86 -12.45 11.13 -0.64
N GLY A 87 -12.75 12.28 -0.05
CA GLY A 87 -12.62 13.58 -0.73
C GLY A 87 -11.18 13.91 -1.15
N ALA A 88 -10.22 13.62 -0.29
CA ALA A 88 -8.81 13.77 -0.62
C ALA A 88 -8.40 12.83 -1.78
N LEU A 89 -8.86 11.58 -1.76
CA LEU A 89 -8.62 10.60 -2.82
C LEU A 89 -9.25 11.04 -4.15
N GLU A 90 -10.49 11.54 -4.13
CA GLU A 90 -11.17 12.07 -5.32
C GLU A 90 -10.41 13.27 -5.91
N ALA A 91 -9.85 14.12 -5.04
CA ALA A 91 -9.00 15.25 -5.42
C ALA A 91 -7.57 14.84 -5.86
N GLY A 92 -7.30 13.54 -5.99
CA GLY A 92 -6.06 12.97 -6.47
C GLY A 92 -4.94 12.92 -5.45
N GLN A 93 -5.24 12.92 -4.15
CA GLN A 93 -4.24 12.69 -3.12
C GLN A 93 -4.08 11.20 -2.84
N VAL A 94 -2.91 10.83 -2.34
CA VAL A 94 -2.61 9.50 -1.82
C VAL A 94 -2.61 9.59 -0.29
N LEU A 95 -3.26 8.63 0.35
CA LEU A 95 -3.20 8.44 1.80
C LEU A 95 -2.30 7.25 2.11
N LEU A 96 -1.26 7.45 2.90
CA LEU A 96 -0.47 6.39 3.50
C LEU A 96 -0.86 6.27 4.96
N GLN A 97 -1.71 5.30 5.27
CA GLN A 97 -2.19 5.09 6.62
C GLN A 97 -1.45 3.95 7.30
N HIS A 98 -1.25 4.06 8.62
CA HIS A 98 -0.48 3.07 9.37
C HIS A 98 -1.06 2.74 10.75
N ARG A 99 -0.70 1.56 11.27
CA ARG A 99 -0.85 1.16 12.67
C ARG A 99 0.40 0.44 13.17
N ASP A 100 0.62 0.49 14.48
CA ASP A 100 1.62 -0.34 15.18
C ASP A 100 3.07 -0.29 14.65
N LEU A 101 3.44 0.78 13.95
CA LEU A 101 4.82 0.99 13.48
C LEU A 101 5.75 1.39 14.61
N THR A 102 7.00 0.91 14.55
CA THR A 102 8.08 1.44 15.38
C THR A 102 8.32 2.94 15.07
N PRO A 103 8.92 3.71 15.99
CA PRO A 103 9.24 5.11 15.71
C PRO A 103 10.10 5.30 14.46
N ALA A 104 11.05 4.39 14.19
CA ALA A 104 11.92 4.46 13.01
C ALA A 104 11.15 4.23 11.70
N GLU A 105 10.26 3.22 11.65
CA GLU A 105 9.41 2.97 10.48
C GLU A 105 8.43 4.10 10.25
N ARG A 106 7.83 4.63 11.33
CA ARG A 106 6.94 5.79 11.25
C ARG A 106 7.67 7.01 10.66
N SER A 107 8.87 7.34 11.15
CA SER A 107 9.64 8.46 10.61
C SER A 107 10.00 8.28 9.13
N ARG A 108 10.25 7.04 8.69
CA ARG A 108 10.45 6.74 7.27
C ARG A 108 9.18 6.94 6.45
N LEU A 109 8.03 6.48 6.94
CA LEU A 109 6.75 6.69 6.28
C LEU A 109 6.39 8.17 6.20
N GLU A 110 6.57 8.91 7.29
CA GLU A 110 6.34 10.36 7.36
C GLU A 110 7.25 11.14 6.39
N ALA A 111 8.45 10.64 6.10
CA ALA A 111 9.34 11.24 5.11
C ALA A 111 8.81 11.14 3.65
N LEU A 112 7.83 10.26 3.40
CA LEU A 112 7.14 10.17 2.10
C LEU A 112 6.00 11.19 1.96
N ALA A 113 5.64 11.91 3.03
CA ALA A 113 4.56 12.89 3.00
C ALA A 113 4.90 14.11 2.12
N GLY A 114 3.87 14.75 1.56
CA GLY A 114 4.04 15.92 0.70
C GLY A 114 2.71 16.56 0.31
N PRO A 115 2.69 17.51 -0.65
CA PRO A 115 1.46 18.22 -1.02
C PRO A 115 0.32 17.32 -1.54
N LEU A 116 0.66 16.18 -2.15
CA LEU A 116 -0.28 15.18 -2.67
C LEU A 116 -0.28 13.88 -1.87
N VAL A 117 0.49 13.78 -0.78
CA VAL A 117 0.64 12.57 0.02
C VAL A 117 0.39 12.89 1.48
N ILE A 118 -0.61 12.24 2.06
CA ILE A 118 -0.99 12.39 3.45
C ILE A 118 -0.56 11.14 4.21
N VAL A 119 0.21 11.32 5.28
CA VAL A 119 0.53 10.23 6.20
C VAL A 119 -0.30 10.42 7.46
N ALA A 120 -1.09 9.42 7.85
CA ALA A 120 -1.98 9.52 9.00
C ALA A 120 -2.11 8.17 9.74
N PRO A 121 -2.31 8.17 11.07
CA PRO A 121 -2.62 6.93 11.77
C PRO A 121 -4.02 6.42 11.37
N ASN A 122 -4.17 5.10 11.27
CA ASN A 122 -5.46 4.43 11.23
C ASN A 122 -5.39 3.15 12.09
N PRO A 123 -5.87 3.17 13.35
CA PRO A 123 -5.81 2.01 14.24
C PRO A 123 -6.72 0.85 13.78
N ALA A 124 -7.66 1.09 12.87
CA ALA A 124 -8.59 0.08 12.37
C ALA A 124 -8.02 -0.77 11.21
N LEU A 125 -6.83 -0.42 10.68
CA LEU A 125 -6.21 -1.18 9.59
C LEU A 125 -6.06 -2.67 9.97
N PRO A 126 -6.15 -3.61 9.02
CA PRO A 126 -5.85 -5.02 9.26
C PRO A 126 -4.36 -5.35 9.12
N THR A 127 -3.52 -4.39 8.70
CA THR A 127 -2.11 -4.57 8.38
C THR A 127 -1.30 -3.35 8.83
N ALA A 128 0.04 -3.39 8.78
CA ALA A 128 0.90 -2.31 9.27
C ALA A 128 0.74 -0.99 8.48
N VAL A 129 0.72 -1.05 7.14
CA VAL A 129 0.57 0.12 6.27
C VAL A 129 -0.41 -0.18 5.15
N VAL A 130 -1.28 0.77 4.84
CA VAL A 130 -2.11 0.74 3.63
C VAL A 130 -1.96 2.07 2.90
N GLY A 131 -1.54 1.99 1.63
CA GLY A 131 -1.63 3.09 0.69
C GLY A 131 -2.99 3.08 0.02
N SER A 132 -3.68 4.23 0.00
CA SER A 132 -4.99 4.40 -0.63
C SER A 132 -4.92 5.53 -1.65
N ALA A 133 -5.45 5.26 -2.84
CA ALA A 133 -5.74 6.20 -3.91
C ALA A 133 -7.21 6.02 -4.33
N TRP A 134 -7.75 6.86 -5.22
CA TRP A 134 -9.10 6.67 -5.73
C TRP A 134 -9.29 5.25 -6.30
N ARG A 135 -10.20 4.48 -5.69
CA ARG A 135 -10.46 3.05 -5.97
C ARG A 135 -9.22 2.14 -6.00
N THR A 136 -8.11 2.50 -5.38
CA THR A 136 -6.92 1.62 -5.41
C THR A 136 -6.31 1.52 -4.02
N ARG A 137 -5.91 0.31 -3.62
CA ARG A 137 -5.14 0.09 -2.40
C ARG A 137 -3.85 -0.67 -2.65
N LEU A 138 -2.81 -0.30 -1.92
CA LEU A 138 -1.61 -1.09 -1.67
C LEU A 138 -1.63 -1.56 -0.22
N VAL A 139 -1.65 -2.86 0.02
CA VAL A 139 -1.70 -3.46 1.36
C VAL A 139 -0.32 -3.97 1.73
N CYS A 140 0.25 -3.48 2.82
CA CYS A 140 1.59 -3.81 3.27
C CYS A 140 1.58 -4.37 4.70
N ARG A 141 2.12 -5.58 4.86
CA ARG A 141 2.31 -6.24 6.16
C ARG A 141 3.43 -5.61 6.98
N GLU A 142 4.42 -5.04 6.30
CA GLU A 142 5.58 -4.38 6.86
C GLU A 142 5.92 -3.15 6.01
N MET A 143 6.79 -2.28 6.52
CA MET A 143 7.26 -1.10 5.78
C MET A 143 8.07 -1.51 4.54
N ASP A 144 7.69 -0.98 3.38
CA ASP A 144 8.44 -1.14 2.12
C ASP A 144 8.50 0.21 1.39
N ASP A 145 9.63 0.91 1.60
CA ASP A 145 9.86 2.24 1.04
C ASP A 145 9.72 2.25 -0.49
N SER A 146 10.14 1.18 -1.17
CA SER A 146 10.12 1.11 -2.64
C SER A 146 8.71 0.90 -3.17
N ALA A 147 7.94 -0.01 -2.56
CA ALA A 147 6.55 -0.25 -2.96
C ALA A 147 5.67 0.98 -2.71
N LEU A 148 5.83 1.64 -1.56
CA LEU A 148 5.09 2.85 -1.20
C LEU A 148 5.44 4.02 -2.12
N SER A 149 6.73 4.22 -2.42
CA SER A 149 7.16 5.28 -3.35
C SER A 149 6.59 5.07 -4.76
N ARG A 150 6.63 3.83 -5.27
CA ARG A 150 6.04 3.50 -6.57
C ARG A 150 4.53 3.74 -6.58
N PHE A 151 3.82 3.36 -5.52
CA PHE A 151 2.39 3.63 -5.41
C PHE A 151 2.08 5.15 -5.41
N ILE A 152 2.90 5.96 -4.74
CA ILE A 152 2.78 7.42 -4.81
C ILE A 152 2.97 7.91 -6.25
N GLU A 153 4.05 7.49 -6.92
CA GLU A 153 4.35 7.88 -8.31
C GLU A 153 3.21 7.51 -9.28
N ASP A 154 2.62 6.33 -9.07
CA ASP A 154 1.56 5.81 -9.91
C ASP A 154 0.18 6.43 -9.64
N HIS A 155 -0.05 7.12 -8.52
CA HIS A 155 -1.39 7.56 -8.15
C HIS A 155 -1.52 9.04 -7.75
N ALA A 156 -0.47 9.68 -7.23
CA ALA A 156 -0.55 11.07 -6.81
C ALA A 156 -0.89 11.99 -7.99
N GLY A 157 -1.87 12.87 -7.79
CA GLY A 157 -2.38 13.81 -8.78
C GLY A 157 -3.41 13.24 -9.76
N ARG A 158 -3.71 11.92 -9.71
CA ARG A 158 -4.71 11.30 -10.59
C ARG A 158 -6.11 11.44 -10.00
N THR A 159 -6.99 12.13 -10.70
CA THR A 159 -8.41 12.29 -10.32
C THR A 159 -9.29 11.34 -11.13
N PRO A 160 -10.52 11.02 -10.67
CA PRO A 160 -11.44 10.17 -11.43
C PRO A 160 -11.76 10.71 -12.84
N GLN A 161 -11.68 12.03 -13.01
CA GLN A 161 -12.03 12.73 -14.25
C GLN A 161 -10.92 12.64 -15.31
N HIS A 162 -9.69 12.26 -14.93
CA HIS A 162 -8.55 12.17 -15.84
C HIS A 162 -8.16 10.74 -16.25
N GLY A 163 -9.00 9.74 -15.93
CA GLY A 163 -8.84 8.36 -16.36
C GLY A 163 -7.77 7.62 -15.55
N GLY A 164 -8.22 6.78 -14.63
CA GLY A 164 -7.46 5.62 -14.14
C GLY A 164 -7.75 4.41 -15.03
#